data_AF-K1RMD0-F1
#
_entry.id   AF-K1RMD0-F1
#
_cell.length_a   1.000
_cell.length_b   1.000
_cell.length_c   1.000
_cell.angle_alpha   90.00
_cell.angle_beta   90.00
_cell.angle_gamma   90.00
#
_symmetry.space_group_name_H-M   'P 1'
#
loop_
_entity.id
_entity.type
_entity.pdbx_description
1 polymer ?
#
loop_
_entity_poly.entity_id
_entity_poly.type
_entity_poly.pdbx_seq_one_letter_code
_entity_poly.pdbx_strand_id
1 'polypeptide(L)'
;MTNGAEYDIIILDKYPVNKTAEIIRKEKQMKLRKRIIAGFLSALFILCSVSLPVAAAADPYTWDGTSVLAADRTYYIKSNITLGKSLTVPAGTVMVLLSGTSVTVPYGITLDIKGRLVADNGASLIINGTLNTYGGSALDIDGTMSASGRSA
;
A
#
# COMPACT_ATOMS: atom_id res chain seq x y z
N MET A 1 41.95 -38.18 -79.89
CA MET A 1 41.93 -38.15 -78.42
C MET A 1 42.60 -36.85 -78.00
N THR A 2 41.84 -35.79 -77.79
CA THR A 2 42.37 -34.47 -77.39
C THR A 2 42.01 -34.24 -75.93
N ASN A 3 43.04 -34.27 -75.07
CA ASN A 3 42.94 -33.86 -73.67
C ASN A 3 42.89 -32.33 -73.59
N GLY A 4 42.09 -31.86 -72.64
CA GLY A 4 41.85 -30.45 -72.39
C GLY A 4 42.85 -29.81 -71.42
N ALA A 5 42.33 -28.76 -70.78
CA ALA A 5 42.89 -27.92 -69.71
C ALA A 5 43.47 -26.58 -70.17
N GLU A 6 42.54 -25.63 -70.15
CA GLU A 6 42.70 -24.20 -69.89
C GLU A 6 43.57 -23.97 -68.62
N TYR A 7 44.64 -23.20 -68.79
CA TYR A 7 45.42 -22.60 -67.70
C TYR A 7 45.14 -21.10 -67.72
N ASP A 8 44.45 -20.59 -66.70
CA ASP A 8 45.06 -19.97 -65.52
C ASP A 8 45.43 -18.49 -65.74
N ILE A 9 44.59 -17.60 -65.23
CA ILE A 9 44.94 -16.20 -64.96
C ILE A 9 44.62 -15.90 -63.49
N ILE A 10 45.60 -16.20 -62.64
CA ILE A 10 46.25 -15.31 -61.67
C ILE A 10 45.35 -14.27 -60.95
N ILE A 11 44.98 -14.64 -59.71
CA ILE A 11 45.10 -13.89 -58.44
C ILE A 11 44.94 -12.36 -58.47
N LEU A 12 43.82 -11.85 -57.92
CA LEU A 12 43.76 -10.62 -57.13
C LEU A 12 42.65 -10.71 -56.06
N ASP A 13 42.85 -11.50 -54.99
CA ASP A 13 42.24 -11.19 -53.67
C ASP A 13 42.92 -11.97 -52.52
N LYS A 14 44.22 -11.75 -52.32
CA LYS A 14 44.92 -12.26 -51.13
C LYS A 14 44.81 -11.24 -50.00
N TYR A 15 43.85 -11.40 -49.10
CA TYR A 15 44.05 -11.18 -47.65
C TYR A 15 42.99 -11.97 -46.86
N PRO A 16 43.34 -13.09 -46.19
CA PRO A 16 42.41 -13.72 -45.26
C PRO A 16 42.17 -12.78 -44.08
N VAL A 17 40.92 -12.39 -43.84
CA VAL A 17 40.51 -11.63 -42.66
C VAL A 17 41.06 -12.33 -41.42
N ASN A 18 42.00 -11.67 -40.73
CA ASN A 18 42.66 -12.19 -39.56
C ASN A 18 41.63 -12.52 -38.47
N LYS A 19 41.38 -13.82 -38.23
CA LYS A 19 40.44 -14.35 -37.24
C LYS A 19 40.65 -13.75 -35.83
N THR A 20 41.89 -13.37 -35.51
CA THR A 20 42.27 -12.71 -34.26
C THR A 20 41.68 -11.30 -34.16
N ALA A 21 41.63 -10.54 -35.26
CA ALA A 21 41.06 -9.19 -35.26
C ALA A 21 39.54 -9.20 -35.03
N GLU A 22 38.84 -10.22 -35.52
CA GLU A 22 37.40 -10.36 -35.31
C GLU A 22 37.06 -10.71 -33.85
N ILE A 23 37.87 -11.58 -33.22
CA ILE A 23 37.75 -11.94 -31.80
C ILE A 23 38.00 -10.71 -30.92
N ILE A 24 39.08 -9.95 -31.20
CA ILE A 24 39.39 -8.71 -30.46
C ILE A 24 38.27 -7.67 -30.61
N ARG A 25 37.70 -7.53 -31.81
CA ARG A 25 36.57 -6.62 -32.06
C ARG A 25 35.33 -7.04 -31.26
N LYS A 26 34.99 -8.34 -31.22
CA LYS A 26 33.87 -8.87 -30.43
C LYS A 26 34.10 -8.71 -28.92
N GLU A 27 35.30 -9.00 -28.41
CA GLU A 27 35.62 -8.77 -26.99
C GLU A 27 35.51 -7.30 -26.59
N LYS A 28 35.99 -6.37 -27.42
CA LYS A 28 35.90 -4.93 -27.16
C LYS A 28 34.44 -4.46 -27.13
N GLN A 29 33.62 -4.98 -28.04
CA GLN A 29 32.17 -4.74 -28.06
C GLN A 29 31.47 -5.32 -26.83
N MET A 30 31.83 -6.53 -26.38
CA MET A 30 31.28 -7.12 -25.16
C MET A 30 31.68 -6.35 -23.89
N LYS A 31 32.93 -5.88 -23.80
CA LYS A 31 33.40 -5.03 -22.68
C LYS A 31 32.70 -3.68 -22.64
N LEU A 32 32.45 -3.07 -23.81
CA LEU A 32 31.74 -1.79 -23.91
C LEU A 32 30.26 -1.91 -23.49
N ARG A 33 29.56 -2.96 -23.96
CA ARG A 33 28.17 -3.24 -23.55
C ARG A 33 28.04 -3.48 -22.05
N LYS A 34 28.97 -4.22 -21.44
CA LYS A 34 28.98 -4.46 -19.98
C LYS A 34 29.16 -3.16 -19.18
N ARG A 35 30.01 -2.23 -19.64
CA ARG A 35 30.23 -0.94 -18.97
C ARG A 35 28.99 -0.02 -19.04
N ILE A 36 28.27 -0.04 -20.15
CA ILE A 36 27.05 0.76 -20.34
C ILE A 36 25.93 0.23 -19.43
N ILE A 37 25.73 -1.09 -19.38
CA ILE A 37 24.70 -1.72 -18.54
C ILE A 37 24.98 -1.48 -17.04
N ALA A 38 26.23 -1.60 -16.60
CA ALA A 38 26.60 -1.36 -15.20
C ALA A 38 26.39 0.10 -14.77
N GLY A 39 26.67 1.07 -15.66
CA GLY A 39 26.44 2.49 -15.38
C GLY A 39 24.96 2.89 -15.35
N PHE A 40 24.13 2.29 -16.21
CA PHE A 40 22.68 2.51 -16.18
C PHE A 40 22.02 1.91 -14.92
N LEU A 41 22.49 0.75 -14.46
CA LEU A 41 21.96 0.09 -13.27
C LEU A 41 22.28 0.85 -11.98
N SER A 42 23.46 1.45 -11.88
CA SER A 42 23.83 2.27 -10.71
C SER A 42 23.12 3.63 -10.68
N ALA A 43 22.92 4.27 -11.84
CA ALA A 43 22.15 5.51 -11.94
C ALA A 43 20.67 5.31 -11.59
N LEU A 44 20.06 4.20 -12.03
CA LEU A 44 18.68 3.83 -11.68
C LEU A 44 18.53 3.55 -10.17
N PHE A 45 19.53 2.93 -9.55
CA PHE A 45 19.55 2.64 -8.12
C PHE A 45 19.68 3.92 -7.26
N ILE A 46 20.51 4.87 -7.68
CA ILE A 46 20.70 6.14 -6.97
C ILE A 46 19.47 7.05 -7.12
N LEU A 47 18.83 7.08 -8.30
CA LEU A 47 17.60 7.84 -8.52
C LEU A 47 16.41 7.29 -7.70
N CYS A 48 16.42 6.00 -7.36
CA CYS A 48 15.40 5.40 -6.49
C CYS A 48 15.63 5.69 -4.99
N SER A 49 16.81 6.20 -4.63
CA SER A 49 17.22 6.46 -3.25
C SER A 49 16.91 7.88 -2.78
N VAL A 50 16.62 8.80 -3.70
CA VAL A 50 16.43 10.23 -3.40
C VAL A 50 15.04 10.67 -3.83
N SER A 51 14.18 10.86 -2.83
CA SER A 51 12.87 11.52 -2.88
C SER A 51 11.71 10.75 -3.53
N LEU A 52 11.26 9.70 -2.85
CA LEU A 52 9.84 9.77 -2.48
C LEU A 52 9.82 10.50 -1.14
N PRO A 53 9.15 11.67 -1.00
CA PRO A 53 8.67 12.00 0.32
C PRO A 53 7.91 10.76 0.77
N VAL A 54 8.28 10.18 1.90
CA VAL A 54 7.36 9.35 2.64
C VAL A 54 6.21 10.31 2.93
N ALA A 55 5.26 10.40 2.00
CA ALA A 55 3.93 10.87 2.30
C ALA A 55 3.58 10.00 3.48
N ALA A 56 3.62 10.60 4.68
CA ALA A 56 3.26 9.94 5.93
C ALA A 56 2.01 9.18 5.57
N ALA A 57 2.11 7.85 5.51
CA ALA A 57 1.03 7.03 5.00
C ALA A 57 -0.15 7.42 5.86
N ALA A 58 -1.08 8.20 5.30
CA ALA A 58 -2.25 8.64 6.02
C ALA A 58 -2.88 7.30 6.44
N ASP A 59 -2.88 7.01 7.73
CA ASP A 59 -3.34 5.71 8.21
C ASP A 59 -4.68 5.45 7.54
N PRO A 60 -4.77 4.48 6.61
CA PRO A 60 -5.66 4.58 5.46
C PRO A 60 -7.15 4.54 5.80
N TYR A 61 -7.46 4.41 7.08
CA TYR A 61 -8.81 4.30 7.60
C TYR A 61 -9.02 5.15 8.85
N THR A 62 -8.37 6.31 8.94
CA THR A 62 -8.81 7.33 9.90
C THR A 62 -10.24 7.75 9.54
N TRP A 63 -11.19 7.54 10.45
CA TRP A 63 -12.57 7.97 10.22
C TRP A 63 -12.74 9.44 10.59
N ASP A 64 -13.40 10.18 9.72
CA ASP A 64 -13.58 11.63 9.79
C ASP A 64 -14.82 12.07 10.61
N GLY A 65 -15.59 11.10 11.13
CA GLY A 65 -16.84 11.38 11.86
C GLY A 65 -18.09 11.56 11.00
N THR A 66 -17.97 11.57 9.68
CA THR A 66 -19.07 11.95 8.78
C THR A 66 -19.27 11.01 7.58
N SER A 67 -18.18 10.39 7.12
CA SER A 67 -18.13 9.45 6.02
C SER A 67 -18.88 8.17 6.35
N VAL A 68 -19.49 7.59 5.32
CA VAL A 68 -20.18 6.30 5.44
C VAL A 68 -19.14 5.20 5.61
N LEU A 69 -19.36 4.31 6.58
CA LEU A 69 -18.50 3.16 6.81
C LEU A 69 -18.76 2.08 5.76
N ALA A 70 -17.70 1.61 5.11
CA ALA A 70 -17.76 0.43 4.27
C ALA A 70 -17.56 -0.83 5.13
N ALA A 71 -18.20 -1.92 4.73
CA ALA A 71 -18.05 -3.22 5.38
C ALA A 71 -16.62 -3.76 5.27
N ASP A 72 -16.28 -4.71 6.15
CA ASP A 72 -15.02 -5.46 6.12
C ASP A 72 -13.76 -4.58 6.21
N ARG A 73 -13.85 -3.49 6.97
CA ARG A 73 -12.74 -2.54 7.19
C ARG A 73 -12.53 -2.23 8.66
N THR A 74 -11.31 -1.84 9.00
CA THR A 74 -10.97 -1.31 10.32
C THR A 74 -10.82 0.20 10.23
N TYR A 75 -11.56 0.95 11.03
CA TYR A 75 -11.52 2.41 11.11
C TYR A 75 -10.94 2.86 12.45
N TYR A 76 -10.06 3.86 12.40
CA TYR A 76 -9.44 4.47 13.58
C TYR A 76 -9.99 5.87 13.82
N ILE A 77 -10.39 6.14 15.04
CA ILE A 77 -10.78 7.46 15.49
C ILE A 77 -9.60 8.06 16.23
N LYS A 78 -9.08 9.17 15.69
CA LYS A 78 -7.86 9.84 16.16
C LYS A 78 -8.12 11.22 16.75
N SER A 79 -9.37 11.64 16.79
CA SER A 79 -9.81 12.93 17.27
C SER A 79 -11.17 12.79 17.96
N ASN A 80 -11.55 13.81 18.72
CA ASN A 80 -12.85 13.85 19.37
C ASN A 80 -13.95 14.09 18.32
N ILE A 81 -14.98 13.24 18.33
CA ILE A 81 -16.08 13.26 17.36
C ILE A 81 -17.41 13.37 18.12
N THR A 82 -18.29 14.25 17.64
CA THR A 82 -19.70 14.26 18.01
C THR A 82 -20.51 13.85 16.80
N LEU A 83 -21.34 12.80 16.94
CA LEU A 83 -22.16 12.32 15.83
C LEU A 83 -23.23 13.36 15.45
N GLY A 84 -23.17 13.85 14.21
CA GLY A 84 -24.21 14.73 13.65
C GLY A 84 -25.43 13.99 13.10
N LYS A 85 -25.32 12.67 12.91
CA LYS A 85 -26.38 11.79 12.41
C LYS A 85 -26.18 10.37 12.97
N SER A 86 -27.23 9.55 12.93
CA SER A 86 -27.12 8.15 13.33
C SER A 86 -26.07 7.41 12.49
N LEU A 87 -25.32 6.54 13.17
CA LEU A 87 -24.22 5.78 12.58
C LEU A 87 -24.48 4.30 12.77
N THR A 88 -24.27 3.52 11.72
CA THR A 88 -24.23 2.06 11.80
C THR A 88 -22.82 1.58 11.50
N VAL A 89 -22.24 0.82 12.43
CA VAL A 89 -21.00 0.07 12.22
C VAL A 89 -21.37 -1.25 11.54
N PRO A 90 -21.04 -1.45 10.24
CA PRO A 90 -21.48 -2.64 9.50
C PRO A 90 -20.86 -3.92 10.06
N ALA A 91 -21.49 -5.07 9.78
CA ALA A 91 -20.88 -6.37 10.06
C ALA A 91 -19.51 -6.48 9.37
N GLY A 92 -18.59 -7.23 9.97
CA GLY A 92 -17.20 -7.36 9.50
C GLY A 92 -16.34 -6.09 9.69
N THR A 93 -16.93 -4.96 10.09
CA THR A 93 -16.21 -3.71 10.33
C THR A 93 -15.76 -3.62 11.78
N VAL A 94 -14.57 -3.07 12.01
CA VAL A 94 -14.06 -2.74 13.34
C VAL A 94 -13.86 -1.24 13.43
N MET A 95 -14.45 -0.58 14.43
CA MET A 95 -14.11 0.78 14.78
C MET A 95 -13.27 0.78 16.06
N VAL A 96 -12.18 1.53 16.06
CA VAL A 96 -11.25 1.65 17.19
C VAL A 96 -11.17 3.10 17.60
N LEU A 97 -11.57 3.40 18.84
CA LEU A 97 -11.33 4.68 19.49
C LEU A 97 -9.98 4.59 20.18
N LEU A 98 -9.01 5.35 19.69
CA LEU A 98 -7.67 5.36 20.28
C LEU A 98 -7.65 6.12 21.60
N SER A 99 -6.65 5.82 22.42
CA SER A 99 -6.39 6.53 23.68
C SER A 99 -6.39 8.05 23.50
N GLY A 100 -7.04 8.77 24.42
CA GLY A 100 -7.14 10.23 24.40
C GLY A 100 -8.20 10.78 23.43
N THR A 101 -8.97 9.92 22.77
CA THR A 101 -10.08 10.33 21.88
C THR A 101 -11.45 10.10 22.52
N SER A 102 -12.46 10.80 22.02
CA SER A 102 -13.84 10.58 22.42
C SER A 102 -14.81 10.51 21.25
N VAL A 103 -15.85 9.69 21.39
CA VAL A 103 -17.04 9.72 20.52
C VAL A 103 -18.25 10.01 21.38
N THR A 104 -18.95 11.10 21.05
CA THR A 104 -20.21 11.47 21.69
C THR A 104 -21.38 11.17 20.77
N VAL A 105 -22.35 10.42 21.27
CA VAL A 105 -23.64 10.16 20.63
C VAL A 105 -24.69 11.04 21.29
N PRO A 106 -25.14 12.14 20.65
CA PRO A 106 -26.12 13.06 21.24
C PRO A 106 -27.51 12.45 21.43
N TYR A 107 -28.35 13.11 22.23
CA TYR A 107 -29.77 12.76 22.34
C TYR A 107 -30.47 12.73 20.97
N GLY A 108 -31.33 11.74 20.75
CA GLY A 108 -32.05 11.55 19.48
C GLY A 108 -31.19 10.93 18.37
N ILE A 109 -29.90 10.68 18.59
CA ILE A 109 -29.01 10.00 17.67
C ILE A 109 -28.79 8.55 18.12
N THR A 110 -28.70 7.64 17.16
CA THR A 110 -28.47 6.22 17.40
C THR A 110 -27.10 5.79 16.88
N LEU A 111 -26.38 5.04 17.69
CA LEU A 111 -25.19 4.29 17.30
C LEU A 111 -25.55 2.80 17.27
N ASP A 112 -25.60 2.23 16.07
CA ASP A 112 -25.89 0.81 15.85
C ASP A 112 -24.60 0.03 15.59
N ILE A 113 -24.26 -0.92 16.46
CA ILE A 113 -23.07 -1.76 16.32
C ILE A 113 -23.49 -3.14 15.78
N LYS A 114 -23.30 -3.35 14.47
CA LYS A 114 -23.44 -4.67 13.82
C LYS A 114 -22.10 -5.38 13.64
N GLY A 115 -21.01 -4.62 13.58
CA GLY A 115 -19.63 -5.11 13.59
C GLY A 115 -19.04 -5.09 15.00
N ARG A 116 -17.84 -4.53 15.13
CA ARG A 116 -17.16 -4.38 16.41
C ARG A 116 -16.79 -2.93 16.69
N LEU A 117 -17.02 -2.48 17.92
CA LEU A 117 -16.51 -1.21 18.45
C LEU A 117 -15.52 -1.52 19.57
N VAL A 118 -14.32 -0.98 19.48
CA VAL A 118 -13.27 -1.09 20.50
C VAL A 118 -12.98 0.32 21.02
N ALA A 119 -13.06 0.51 22.32
CA ALA A 119 -12.56 1.70 22.99
C ALA A 119 -11.28 1.32 23.75
N ASP A 120 -10.14 1.81 23.27
CA ASP A 120 -8.84 1.57 23.91
C ASP A 120 -8.76 2.26 25.28
N ASN A 121 -7.80 1.84 26.10
CA ASN A 121 -7.53 2.47 27.38
C ASN A 121 -7.27 3.98 27.26
N GLY A 122 -8.08 4.77 27.96
CA GLY A 122 -8.06 6.23 27.89
C GLY A 122 -8.89 6.84 26.77
N ALA A 123 -9.60 6.03 25.97
CA ALA A 123 -10.66 6.52 25.09
C ALA A 123 -11.98 6.72 25.86
N SER A 124 -12.88 7.54 25.32
CA SER A 124 -14.20 7.81 25.92
C SER A 124 -15.33 7.62 24.92
N LEU A 125 -16.18 6.63 25.14
CA LEU A 125 -17.45 6.49 24.43
C LEU A 125 -18.57 7.08 25.29
N ILE A 126 -19.15 8.20 24.86
CA ILE A 126 -20.17 8.94 25.61
C ILE A 126 -21.52 8.77 24.88
N ILE A 127 -22.44 8.03 25.50
CA ILE A 127 -23.76 7.77 24.93
C ILE A 127 -24.81 8.57 25.68
N ASN A 128 -25.27 9.68 25.09
CA ASN A 128 -26.45 10.42 25.55
C ASN A 128 -27.71 10.01 24.79
N GLY A 129 -27.54 9.58 23.53
CA GLY A 129 -28.61 9.02 22.70
C GLY A 129 -28.82 7.52 22.94
N THR A 130 -28.94 6.78 21.85
CA THR A 130 -29.18 5.34 21.88
C THR A 130 -27.96 4.58 21.38
N LEU A 131 -27.57 3.51 22.08
CA LEU A 131 -26.59 2.54 21.63
C LEU A 131 -27.27 1.18 21.50
N ASN A 132 -27.21 0.59 20.31
CA ASN A 132 -27.70 -0.76 20.05
C ASN A 132 -26.54 -1.67 19.66
N THR A 133 -26.51 -2.89 20.20
CA THR A 133 -25.62 -3.96 19.76
C THR A 133 -26.47 -5.11 19.21
N TYR A 134 -26.03 -5.69 18.10
CA TYR A 134 -26.80 -6.72 17.38
C TYR A 134 -26.14 -8.11 17.53
N GLY A 135 -26.88 -9.17 17.23
CA GLY A 135 -26.33 -10.54 17.26
C GLY A 135 -25.08 -10.67 16.39
N GLY A 136 -24.00 -11.23 16.95
CA GLY A 136 -22.71 -11.35 16.27
C GLY A 136 -21.84 -10.09 16.29
N SER A 137 -22.31 -8.99 16.89
CA SER A 137 -21.52 -7.79 17.13
C SER A 137 -20.68 -7.88 18.42
N ALA A 138 -19.75 -6.96 18.60
CA ALA A 138 -18.98 -6.83 19.83
C ALA A 138 -18.77 -5.37 20.24
N LEU A 139 -18.86 -5.11 21.54
CA LEU A 139 -18.46 -3.86 22.18
C LEU A 139 -17.36 -4.20 23.18
N ASP A 140 -16.15 -3.76 22.88
CA ASP A 140 -14.95 -4.00 23.69
C ASP A 140 -14.51 -2.68 24.31
N ILE A 141 -14.40 -2.64 25.64
CA ILE A 141 -14.02 -1.46 26.41
C ILE A 141 -12.80 -1.85 27.24
N ASP A 142 -11.63 -1.41 26.80
CA ASP A 142 -10.38 -1.58 27.55
C ASP A 142 -10.29 -0.49 28.62
N GLY A 143 -11.04 -0.66 29.71
CA GLY A 143 -11.10 0.31 30.80
C GLY A 143 -12.40 0.25 31.58
N THR A 144 -12.84 1.41 32.07
CA THR A 144 -14.06 1.51 32.90
C THR A 144 -15.25 1.91 32.05
N MET A 145 -16.32 1.12 32.12
CA MET A 145 -17.64 1.54 31.66
C MET A 145 -18.48 2.09 32.81
N SER A 146 -19.21 3.18 32.55
CA SER A 146 -20.21 3.73 33.45
C SER A 146 -21.52 3.91 32.68
N ALA A 147 -22.58 3.29 33.16
CA ALA A 147 -23.93 3.44 32.62
C ALA A 147 -24.86 3.84 33.76
N SER A 148 -25.68 4.84 33.51
CA SER A 148 -26.75 5.24 34.43
C SER A 148 -28.06 5.29 33.65
N GLY A 149 -29.12 4.79 34.24
CA GLY A 149 -30.42 4.70 33.60
C GLY A 149 -31.51 4.62 34.65
N ARG A 150 -32.69 5.13 34.30
CA ARG A 150 -33.90 4.93 35.06
C ARG A 150 -34.68 3.83 34.35
N SER A 151 -34.82 2.68 35.00
CA SER A 151 -35.71 1.62 34.52
C SER A 151 -37.13 2.19 34.43
N ALA A 152 -37.78 1.96 33.28
CA ALA A 152 -39.21 2.25 33.11
C ALA A 152 -40.06 1.25 33.89
#